data_AF-A0A9E2GBD8-F1
#
_entry.id   AF-A0A9E2GBD8-F1
#
_cell.length_a   1.000
_cell.length_b   1.000
_cell.length_c   1.000
_cell.angle_alpha   90.00
_cell.angle_beta   90.00
_cell.angle_gamma   90.00
#
_symmetry.space_group_name_H-M   'P 1'
#
loop_
_entity.id
_entity.type
_entity.pdbx_description
1 polymer ?
#
loop_
_entity_poly.entity_id
_entity_poly.type
_entity_poly.pdbx_seq_one_letter_code
_entity_poly.pdbx_strand_id
1 'polypeptide(L)' 'MDEIIYFVSLTVFFALNLRILCALHIENKFEKMKIWEIKTAYFLIALIGGHMLAEIMLKLSQLFTANL' A
#
# COMPACT_ATOMS: atom_id res chain seq x y z
N MET A 1 -17.48 -11.96 -0.72
CA MET A 1 -17.20 -10.72 -1.49
C MET A 1 -16.16 -9.88 -0.77
N ASP A 2 -16.29 -9.71 0.55
CA ASP A 2 -15.37 -8.98 1.42
C ASP A 2 -13.89 -9.33 1.22
N GLU A 3 -13.53 -10.61 1.24
CA GLU A 3 -12.14 -11.06 1.00
C GLU A 3 -11.61 -10.64 -0.38
N ILE A 4 -12.46 -10.67 -1.40
CA ILE A 4 -12.11 -10.27 -2.77
C ILE A 4 -11.90 -8.76 -2.83
N ILE A 5 -12.83 -7.99 -2.25
CA ILE A 5 -12.74 -6.52 -2.18
C ILE A 5 -11.47 -6.13 -1.45
N TYR A 6 -11.19 -6.77 -0.31
CA TYR A 6 -9.97 -6.53 0.45
C TYR A 6 -8.71 -6.89 -0.33
N PHE A 7 -8.63 -8.08 -0.93
CA PHE A 7 -7.44 -8.54 -1.65
C PHE A 7 -7.13 -7.70 -2.90
N VAL A 8 -8.16 -7.38 -3.68
CA VAL A 8 -8.03 -6.49 -4.86
C VAL A 8 -7.60 -5.10 -4.42
N SER A 9 -8.26 -4.54 -3.39
CA SER A 9 -7.91 -3.21 -2.87
C SER A 9 -6.48 -3.17 -2.32
N LEU A 10 -6.08 -4.19 -1.54
CA LEU A 10 -4.73 -4.34 -1.02
C LEU A 10 -3.70 -4.35 -2.15
N THR A 11 -3.93 -5.17 -3.17
CA THR A 11 -3.01 -5.29 -4.31
C THR A 11 -2.87 -3.97 -5.07
N VAL A 12 -4.00 -3.29 -5.35
CA VAL A 12 -4.02 -2.01 -6.06
C VAL A 12 -3.35 -0.92 -5.24
N PHE A 13 -3.72 -0.76 -3.97
CA PHE A 13 -3.15 0.28 -3.12
C PHE A 13 -1.69 0.01 -2.80
N PHE A 14 -1.28 -1.24 -2.60
CA PHE A 14 0.12 -1.60 -2.45
C PHE A 14 0.94 -1.17 -3.67
N ALA A 15 0.50 -1.53 -4.89
CA ALA A 15 1.19 -1.18 -6.12
C ALA A 15 1.27 0.35 -6.33
N LEU A 16 0.21 1.08 -6.00
CA LEU A 16 0.20 2.55 -6.04
C LEU A 16 1.19 3.15 -5.04
N ASN A 17 1.14 2.74 -3.77
CA ASN A 17 2.05 3.25 -2.74
C ASN A 17 3.50 2.97 -3.11
N LEU A 18 3.81 1.75 -3.55
CA LEU A 18 5.16 1.36 -3.94
C LEU A 18 5.68 2.23 -5.11
N ARG A 19 4.84 2.48 -6.13
CA ARG A 19 5.20 3.38 -7.24
C ARG A 19 5.47 4.81 -6.76
N ILE A 20 4.64 5.34 -5.86
CA ILE A 20 4.83 6.68 -5.29
C ILE A 20 6.13 6.75 -4.50
N LEU A 21 6.39 5.77 -3.61
CA LEU A 21 7.61 5.70 -2.81
C LEU A 21 8.87 5.63 -3.68
N CYS A 22 8.87 4.81 -4.74
CA CYS A 22 9.99 4.75 -5.69
C CYS A 22 10.15 6.06 -6.48
N ALA A 23 9.06 6.75 -6.81
CA ALA A 23 9.12 8.03 -7.54
C ALA A 23 9.68 9.18 -6.68
N LEU A 24 9.62 9.08 -5.35
CA LEU A 24 10.22 10.06 -4.44
C LEU A 24 11.75 10.03 -4.45
N HIS A 25 12.37 9.02 -5.08
CA HIS A 25 13.81 8.87 -5.22
C HIS A 25 14.58 9.12 -3.91
N ILE A 26 14.01 8.71 -2.77
CA ILE A 26 14.61 8.98 -1.46
C ILE A 26 15.95 8.22 -1.37
N GLU A 27 16.13 7.13 -2.12
CA GLU A 27 17.38 6.38 -2.23
C GLU A 27 18.57 7.24 -2.68
N ASN A 28 18.36 8.31 -3.47
CA ASN A 28 19.43 9.20 -3.91
C ASN A 28 19.97 10.10 -2.78
N LYS A 29 19.24 10.23 -1.67
CA LYS A 29 19.68 11.00 -0.49
C LYS A 29 20.48 10.17 0.52
N PHE A 30 20.55 8.85 0.37
CA PHE A 30 21.24 7.95 1.30
C PHE A 30 22.51 7.37 0.69
N GLU A 31 23.49 7.02 1.52
CA GLU A 31 24.77 6.47 1.06
C GLU A 31 24.58 5.15 0.28
N LYS A 32 25.34 5.02 -0.81
CA LYS A 32 25.22 3.96 -1.83
C LYS A 32 25.28 2.52 -1.29
N MET A 33 25.79 2.28 -0.08
CA MET A 33 25.86 0.93 0.51
C MET A 33 24.53 0.40 1.05
N LYS A 34 23.49 1.24 1.21
CA LYS A 34 22.22 0.85 1.86
C LYS A 34 21.00 0.78 0.94
N ILE A 35 21.21 0.76 -0.38
CA ILE A 35 20.11 0.76 -1.37
C ILE A 35 19.13 -0.41 -1.14
N TRP A 36 19.62 -1.57 -0.71
CA TRP A 36 18.79 -2.73 -0.41
C TRP A 36 17.88 -2.53 0.82
N GLU A 37 18.40 -1.91 1.88
CA GLU A 37 17.62 -1.57 3.09
C GLU A 37 16.50 -0.58 2.73
N ILE A 38 16.79 0.40 1.87
CA ILE A 38 15.83 1.43 1.45
C ILE A 38 14.72 0.82 0.60
N LYS A 39 15.06 -0.05 -0.35
CA LYS A 39 14.04 -0.76 -1.14
C LYS A 39 13.14 -1.64 -0.28
N THR A 40 13.71 -2.28 0.74
CA THR A 40 12.95 -3.07 1.71
C THR A 40 12.02 -2.17 2.53
N ALA A 41 12.49 -1.01 2.96
CA ALA A 41 11.67 -0.02 3.65
C ALA A 41 10.50 0.47 2.78
N TYR A 42 10.72 0.75 1.48
CA TYR A 42 9.64 1.11 0.57
C TYR A 42 8.59 0.00 0.45
N PHE A 43 9.04 -1.25 0.32
CA PHE A 43 8.13 -2.38 0.27
C PHE A 43 7.28 -2.49 1.54
N LEU A 44 7.90 -2.42 2.71
CA LEU A 44 7.19 -2.51 3.99
C LEU A 44 6.23 -1.34 4.21
N ILE A 45 6.66 -0.12 3.95
CA ILE A 45 5.82 1.08 4.07
C ILE A 45 4.64 1.00 3.10
N ALA A 46 4.89 0.58 1.85
CA ALA A 46 3.84 0.42 0.86
C ALA A 46 2.85 -0.69 1.25
N LEU A 47 3.32 -1.78 1.85
CA LEU A 47 2.46 -2.87 2.32
C LEU A 47 1.57 -2.44 3.48
N ILE A 48 2.12 -1.75 4.47
CA ILE A 48 1.37 -1.20 5.60
C ILE A 48 0.33 -0.19 5.09
N GLY A 49 0.75 0.75 4.24
CA GLY A 49 -0.15 1.75 3.65
C GLY A 49 -1.26 1.12 2.80
N GLY A 50 -0.92 0.12 1.98
CA GLY A 50 -1.88 -0.64 1.20
C GLY A 50 -2.89 -1.39 2.07
N HIS A 51 -2.44 -2.02 3.16
CA HIS A 51 -3.31 -2.71 4.12
C HIS A 51 -4.29 -1.75 4.79
N MET A 52 -3.83 -0.61 5.31
CA MET A 52 -4.70 0.38 5.93
C MET A 52 -5.78 0.90 4.97
N LEU A 53 -5.41 1.20 3.72
CA LEU A 53 -6.35 1.65 2.69
C LEU A 53 -7.35 0.57 2.29
N ALA A 54 -6.90 -0.69 2.20
CA ALA A 54 -7.77 -1.82 1.91
C ALA A 54 -8.79 -2.07 3.01
N GLU A 55 -8.41 -1.94 4.28
CA GLU A 55 -9.37 -2.02 5.40
C GLU A 55 -10.41 -0.90 5.36
N ILE A 56 -9.99 0.33 5.03
CA ILE A 56 -10.92 1.45 4.88
C ILE A 56 -11.91 1.14 3.75
N MET A 57 -11.44 0.64 2.61
CA MET A 57 -12.30 0.29 1.48
C MET A 57 -13.29 -0.83 1.83
N LEU A 58 -12.85 -1.83 2.59
CA LEU A 58 -13.72 -2.91 3.07
C LEU A 58 -14.82 -2.36 3.99
N LYS A 59 -14.46 -1.52 4.96
CA LYS A 59 -15.43 -0.88 5.88
C LYS A 59 -16.42 0.00 5.13
N LEU A 60 -15.96 0.75 4.11
CA LEU A 60 -16.83 1.53 3.23
C LEU A 60 -17.81 0.62 2.48
N SER A 61 -17.33 -0.47 1.87
CA SER A 61 -18.18 -1.43 1.18
C SER A 61 -19.26 -2.00 2.11
N GLN A 62 -18.89 -2.40 3.33
CA GLN A 62 -19.83 -2.92 4.32
C GLN A 62 -20.87 -1.87 4.72
N LEU A 63 -20.47 -0.60 4.90
CA LEU A 63 -21.40 0.50 5.16
C LEU A 63 -22.39 0.71 4.02
N PHE A 64 -21.94 0.63 2.77
CA PHE A 64 -22.84 0.74 1.61
C PHE A 64 -23.80 -0.43 1.53
N THR A 65 -23.34 -1.67 1.73
CA THR A 65 -24.21 -2.85 1.73
C THR A 65 -25.21 -2.86 2.90
N ALA A 66 -24.85 -2.31 4.05
CA ALA A 66 -25.74 -2.26 5.22
C ALA A 66 -26.84 -1.18 5.12
N ASN A 67 -26.68 -0.17 4.26
CA ASN A 67 -27.61 0.95 4.10
C ASN A 67 -28.40 0.92 2.78
N LEU A 68 -28.31 -0.16 2.01
CA LEU A 68 -29.00 -0.36 0.73
C LEU A 68 -29.97 -1.54 0.84
#